data_AF-A9HNI9-F1
#
_entry.id   AF-A9HNI9-F1
#
_cell.length_a   1.000
_cell.length_b   1.000
_cell.length_c   1.000
_cell.angle_alpha   90.00
_cell.angle_beta   90.00
_cell.angle_gamma   90.00
#
_symmetry.space_group_name_H-M   'P 1'
#
loop_
_entity.id
_entity.type
_entity.pdbx_description
1 polymer ?
#
loop_
_entity_poly.entity_id
_entity_poly.type
_entity_poly.pdbx_seq_one_letter_code
_entity_poly.pdbx_strand_id
1 'polypeptide(L)'
;MNRIPLRFGALKADGYTIVRSSLRWLRESGQFCRAGQPVAYCNISLEPSGVRIAAGASMAGELEMQVAFAPRVSGRLTVQDDMARGGYLAIRGVDTWDPNTILGHIEPDGEVQDDDPGRLRLLMLAGRRMTALADVHAGLLSGWFGRSRAWWHEDGETPVTLLSMGVCDAAGVVLGEQSAFLEMFEAERRSSQFVFVPDHPVAPCTPILIDQLSRTPAQFDAIAEDLRRFLGSGAVAPTADDWMFAGALLSVLQNAPLKDRYTVFGADGSTRLGPPDAVLLSLSVEPQAILRHRTLGYPLHVIRHHLAAAGPAIRAWIAGSFESVRRPVDAIRRDYETLIDTLAATTRSRVMVLNRMSTSGYEDISSYLAFDAPLSDTLSNIAAKEWNLMLHDVAESHDLTIIDVDALGAELGGGMHLPDGIHQSGQMAAALRQEILQALSETRPVGTPAALVR
;
A
#
# COMPACT_ATOMS: atom_id res chain seq x y z
N MET A 1 -16.41 -15.40 -35.76
CA MET A 1 -15.70 -15.08 -34.51
C MET A 1 -16.64 -15.42 -33.37
N ASN A 2 -16.22 -16.28 -32.43
CA ASN A 2 -17.09 -16.69 -31.33
C ASN A 2 -17.04 -15.64 -30.23
N ARG A 3 -18.20 -15.06 -29.94
CA ARG A 3 -18.38 -14.05 -28.91
C ARG A 3 -18.58 -14.74 -27.57
N ILE A 4 -17.74 -14.45 -26.59
CA ILE A 4 -17.74 -15.13 -25.29
C ILE A 4 -18.49 -14.25 -24.27
N PRO A 5 -19.53 -14.76 -23.59
CA PRO A 5 -20.20 -14.02 -22.52
C PRO A 5 -19.31 -13.93 -21.27
N LEU A 6 -19.13 -12.71 -20.76
CA LEU A 6 -18.34 -12.42 -19.57
C LEU A 6 -19.24 -12.49 -18.32
N ARG A 7 -19.12 -13.56 -17.53
CA ARG A 7 -19.88 -13.80 -16.29
C ARG A 7 -19.10 -13.32 -15.07
N PHE A 8 -19.79 -12.79 -14.07
CA PHE A 8 -19.15 -12.34 -12.82
C PHE A 8 -18.29 -13.42 -12.15
N GLY A 9 -18.76 -14.66 -12.10
CA GLY A 9 -18.09 -15.71 -11.34
C GLY A 9 -18.43 -15.68 -9.85
N ALA A 10 -18.01 -16.74 -9.16
CA ALA A 10 -18.30 -16.94 -7.75
C ALA A 10 -17.54 -15.92 -6.88
N LEU A 11 -18.25 -15.38 -5.89
CA LEU A 11 -17.69 -14.57 -4.83
C LEU A 11 -18.42 -14.91 -3.54
N LYS A 12 -17.69 -15.30 -2.51
CA LYS A 12 -18.25 -15.78 -1.25
C LYS A 12 -17.49 -15.20 -0.07
N ALA A 13 -18.23 -14.61 0.87
CA ALA A 13 -17.71 -14.17 2.16
C ALA A 13 -18.42 -14.97 3.27
N ASP A 14 -17.67 -15.71 4.09
CA ASP A 14 -18.27 -16.64 5.05
C ASP A 14 -19.04 -15.86 6.13
N GLY A 15 -20.32 -16.20 6.31
CA GLY A 15 -21.22 -15.52 7.24
C GLY A 15 -21.86 -14.23 6.70
N TYR A 16 -21.69 -13.92 5.42
CA TYR A 16 -22.23 -12.73 4.79
C TYR A 16 -22.93 -13.01 3.45
N THR A 17 -24.01 -12.28 3.21
CA THR A 17 -24.56 -12.07 1.87
C THR A 17 -23.86 -10.88 1.23
N ILE A 18 -23.36 -11.05 0.01
CA ILE A 18 -22.72 -9.96 -0.74
C ILE A 18 -23.78 -9.24 -1.56
N VAL A 19 -23.91 -7.93 -1.34
CA VAL A 19 -24.80 -7.06 -2.09
C VAL A 19 -23.96 -6.04 -2.86
N ARG A 20 -24.25 -5.83 -4.14
CA ARG A 20 -23.52 -4.94 -5.03
C ARG A 20 -24.35 -3.75 -5.49
N SER A 21 -23.67 -2.65 -5.80
CA SER A 21 -24.26 -1.50 -6.51
C SER A 21 -24.44 -1.81 -7.99
N SER A 22 -24.98 -0.84 -8.74
CA SER A 22 -24.90 -0.84 -10.20
C SER A 22 -23.44 -0.79 -10.67
N LEU A 23 -23.21 -1.23 -11.91
CA LEU A 23 -21.88 -1.22 -12.53
C LEU A 23 -21.49 0.19 -12.98
N ARG A 24 -20.17 0.39 -13.08
CA ARG A 24 -19.53 1.55 -13.70
C ARG A 24 -18.43 1.06 -14.64
N TRP A 25 -18.42 1.59 -15.86
CA TRP A 25 -17.50 1.18 -16.91
C TRP A 25 -16.16 1.93 -16.81
N LEU A 26 -15.06 1.21 -16.99
CA LEU A 26 -13.68 1.74 -17.11
C LEU A 26 -13.18 1.73 -18.56
N ARG A 27 -13.95 1.11 -19.45
CA ARG A 27 -13.68 0.92 -20.87
C ARG A 27 -14.96 1.11 -21.66
N GLU A 28 -14.84 1.58 -22.89
CA GLU A 28 -15.97 1.74 -23.79
C GLU A 28 -16.20 0.49 -24.64
N SER A 29 -17.42 0.33 -25.14
CA SER A 29 -17.75 -0.72 -26.11
C SER A 29 -16.88 -0.60 -27.37
N GLY A 30 -16.42 -1.74 -27.90
CA GLY A 30 -15.57 -1.82 -29.08
C GLY A 30 -14.07 -1.62 -28.81
N GLN A 31 -13.69 -1.14 -27.62
CA GLN A 31 -12.29 -1.02 -27.23
C GLN A 31 -11.65 -2.40 -27.05
N PHE A 32 -10.38 -2.50 -27.43
CA PHE A 32 -9.56 -3.66 -27.15
C PHE A 32 -9.16 -3.65 -25.67
N CYS A 33 -9.33 -4.78 -24.99
CA CYS A 33 -8.86 -4.99 -23.63
C CYS A 33 -7.91 -6.19 -23.57
N ARG A 34 -6.89 -6.09 -22.71
CA ARG A 34 -5.98 -7.20 -22.42
C ARG A 34 -6.58 -8.11 -21.36
N ALA A 35 -6.23 -9.40 -21.40
CA ALA A 35 -6.46 -10.30 -20.28
C ALA A 35 -5.88 -9.71 -18.98
N GLY A 36 -6.66 -9.75 -17.89
CA GLY A 36 -6.30 -9.21 -16.58
C GLY A 36 -6.57 -7.71 -16.40
N GLN A 37 -6.89 -6.98 -17.48
CA GLN A 37 -7.18 -5.54 -17.39
C GLN A 37 -8.61 -5.27 -16.93
N PRO A 38 -8.82 -4.55 -15.82
CA PRO A 38 -10.18 -4.20 -15.36
C PRO A 38 -10.97 -3.39 -16.39
N VAL A 39 -12.22 -3.81 -16.65
CA VAL A 39 -13.13 -3.18 -17.64
C VAL A 39 -14.33 -2.47 -17.01
N ALA A 40 -14.68 -2.83 -15.78
CA ALA A 40 -15.78 -2.24 -15.02
C ALA A 40 -15.57 -2.47 -13.52
N TYR A 41 -16.38 -1.81 -12.69
CA TYR A 41 -16.41 -2.07 -11.26
C TYR A 41 -17.78 -1.78 -10.63
N CYS A 42 -17.97 -2.23 -9.40
CA CYS A 42 -19.07 -1.83 -8.52
C CYS A 42 -18.64 -1.77 -7.06
N ASN A 43 -19.39 -1.04 -6.24
CA ASN A 43 -19.24 -1.12 -4.79
C ASN A 43 -19.95 -2.38 -4.28
N ILE A 44 -19.44 -2.96 -3.20
CA ILE A 44 -20.10 -4.06 -2.51
C ILE A 44 -20.26 -3.75 -1.02
N SER A 45 -21.22 -4.44 -0.39
CA SER A 45 -21.44 -4.43 1.04
C SER A 45 -21.62 -5.88 1.52
N LEU A 46 -21.13 -6.16 2.72
CA LEU A 46 -21.26 -7.46 3.37
C LEU A 46 -22.41 -7.38 4.37
N GLU A 47 -23.54 -8.00 4.04
CA GLU A 47 -24.72 -8.05 4.90
C GLU A 47 -24.68 -9.34 5.73
N PRO A 48 -24.70 -9.29 7.08
CA PRO A 48 -24.63 -10.49 7.90
C PRO A 48 -25.76 -11.48 7.60
N SER A 49 -25.42 -12.73 7.34
CA SER A 49 -26.40 -13.80 7.13
C SER A 49 -26.70 -14.52 8.46
N GLY A 50 -27.78 -14.14 9.16
CA GLY A 50 -28.29 -14.86 10.35
C GLY A 50 -28.19 -14.10 11.70
N VAL A 51 -28.67 -14.74 12.78
CA VAL A 51 -28.87 -14.13 14.12
C VAL A 51 -27.60 -14.13 15.00
N ARG A 52 -26.57 -14.93 14.66
CA ARG A 52 -25.29 -14.94 15.40
C ARG A 52 -24.30 -13.93 14.83
N ILE A 53 -24.40 -12.70 15.28
CA ILE A 53 -23.33 -11.69 15.15
C ILE A 53 -22.27 -12.01 16.19
N ALA A 54 -21.22 -12.75 15.84
CA ALA A 54 -20.12 -13.00 16.77
C ALA A 54 -18.78 -13.34 16.08
N ALA A 55 -18.40 -12.54 15.11
CA ALA A 55 -17.03 -12.17 14.78
C ALA A 55 -17.15 -11.27 13.54
N GLY A 56 -16.88 -9.97 13.68
CA GLY A 56 -16.75 -9.15 12.48
C GLY A 56 -15.67 -9.77 11.59
N ALA A 57 -15.85 -9.71 10.27
CA ALA A 57 -14.77 -9.99 9.33
C ALA A 57 -13.50 -9.30 9.86
N SER A 58 -12.39 -10.03 9.95
CA SER A 58 -11.11 -9.50 10.44
C SER A 58 -10.55 -8.53 9.39
N MET A 59 -11.20 -7.37 9.29
CA MET A 59 -10.85 -6.21 8.49
C MET A 59 -10.06 -5.27 9.41
N ALA A 60 -9.05 -4.59 8.88
CA ALA A 60 -8.26 -3.60 9.61
C ALA A 60 -8.96 -2.23 9.65
N GLY A 61 -10.29 -2.24 9.77
CA GLY A 61 -11.15 -1.06 9.72
C GLY A 61 -11.47 -0.56 8.31
N GLU A 62 -11.19 -1.33 7.25
CA GLU A 62 -11.68 -0.99 5.92
C GLU A 62 -13.20 -1.17 5.86
N LEU A 63 -13.92 -0.10 5.52
CA LEU A 63 -15.38 -0.08 5.43
C LEU A 63 -15.87 0.05 3.98
N GLU A 64 -15.01 0.54 3.10
CA GLU A 64 -15.32 0.65 1.68
C GLU A 64 -14.77 -0.55 0.96
N MET A 65 -15.63 -1.18 0.16
CA MET A 65 -15.28 -2.35 -0.63
C MET A 65 -15.81 -2.20 -2.04
N GLN A 66 -14.98 -2.54 -3.01
CA GLN A 66 -15.30 -2.52 -4.43
C GLN A 66 -14.81 -3.81 -5.08
N VAL A 67 -15.46 -4.18 -6.18
CA VAL A 67 -15.06 -5.27 -7.06
C VAL A 67 -14.84 -4.68 -8.44
N ALA A 68 -13.63 -4.84 -8.97
CA ALA A 68 -13.31 -4.56 -10.35
C ALA A 68 -13.25 -5.87 -11.14
N PHE A 69 -13.76 -5.84 -12.37
CA PHE A 69 -13.95 -7.01 -13.22
C PHE A 69 -12.92 -7.02 -14.35
N ALA A 70 -12.14 -8.08 -14.48
CA ALA A 70 -11.15 -8.23 -15.54
C ALA A 70 -11.38 -9.52 -16.36
N PRO A 71 -11.30 -9.46 -17.71
CA PRO A 71 -11.45 -10.64 -18.54
C PRO A 71 -10.21 -11.54 -18.45
N ARG A 72 -10.39 -12.86 -18.65
CA ARG A 72 -9.28 -13.83 -18.69
C ARG A 72 -8.59 -13.91 -20.06
N VAL A 73 -9.26 -13.41 -21.09
CA VAL A 73 -8.76 -13.40 -22.47
C VAL A 73 -8.70 -11.96 -23.00
N SER A 74 -7.80 -11.72 -23.94
CA SER A 74 -7.71 -10.44 -24.64
C SER A 74 -8.67 -10.42 -25.83
N GLY A 75 -9.21 -9.24 -26.17
CA GLY A 75 -10.10 -9.09 -27.31
C GLY A 75 -10.88 -7.79 -27.29
N ARG A 76 -11.88 -7.69 -28.17
CA ARG A 76 -12.77 -6.51 -28.25
C ARG A 76 -13.96 -6.68 -27.31
N LEU A 77 -14.14 -5.71 -26.41
CA LEU A 77 -15.22 -5.70 -25.44
C LEU A 77 -16.53 -5.23 -26.09
N THR A 78 -17.65 -5.84 -25.74
CA THR A 78 -18.97 -5.23 -25.89
C THR A 78 -19.65 -5.16 -24.53
N VAL A 79 -20.03 -3.94 -24.16
CA VAL A 79 -20.68 -3.63 -22.87
C VAL A 79 -22.20 -3.83 -22.93
N GLN A 80 -22.82 -4.07 -21.78
CA GLN A 80 -24.28 -4.04 -21.59
C GLN A 80 -24.66 -2.89 -20.65
N ASP A 81 -25.47 -1.94 -21.13
CA ASP A 81 -25.77 -0.70 -20.39
C ASP A 81 -26.88 -0.84 -19.34
N ASP A 82 -27.63 -1.94 -19.35
CA ASP A 82 -28.75 -2.20 -18.43
C ASP A 82 -28.34 -2.30 -16.95
N MET A 83 -27.06 -2.58 -16.69
CA MET A 83 -26.49 -2.63 -15.35
C MET A 83 -25.89 -1.29 -14.87
N ALA A 84 -25.82 -0.26 -15.72
CA ALA A 84 -25.23 1.05 -15.40
C ALA A 84 -26.32 2.09 -15.03
N ARG A 85 -26.98 1.90 -13.87
CA ARG A 85 -28.20 2.65 -13.48
C ARG A 85 -27.97 4.07 -12.94
N GLY A 86 -26.71 4.50 -12.76
CA GLY A 86 -26.35 5.86 -12.33
C GLY A 86 -26.87 6.26 -10.93
N GLY A 87 -26.57 7.51 -10.52
CA GLY A 87 -27.07 8.10 -9.28
C GLY A 87 -26.75 7.32 -8.01
N TYR A 88 -27.69 7.27 -7.07
CA TYR A 88 -27.50 6.60 -5.78
C TYR A 88 -27.33 5.07 -5.91
N LEU A 89 -27.92 4.47 -6.97
CA LEU A 89 -27.79 3.05 -7.27
C LEU A 89 -26.36 2.67 -7.70
N ALA A 90 -25.58 3.64 -8.19
CA ALA A 90 -24.17 3.45 -8.54
C ALA A 90 -23.21 3.54 -7.33
N ILE A 91 -23.75 3.73 -6.12
CA ILE A 91 -22.97 3.85 -4.89
C ILE A 91 -23.39 2.77 -3.89
N ARG A 92 -24.70 2.55 -3.74
CA ARG A 92 -25.24 1.65 -2.71
C ARG A 92 -25.57 0.27 -3.26
N GLY A 93 -25.30 -0.76 -2.44
CA GLY A 93 -25.71 -2.13 -2.70
C GLY A 93 -27.23 -2.27 -2.82
N VAL A 94 -27.70 -2.84 -3.94
CA VAL A 94 -29.12 -3.08 -4.21
C VAL A 94 -29.40 -4.46 -4.80
N ASP A 95 -28.45 -5.05 -5.50
CA ASP A 95 -28.60 -6.38 -6.11
C ASP A 95 -27.75 -7.39 -5.33
N THR A 96 -28.32 -8.54 -4.98
CA THR A 96 -27.54 -9.67 -4.43
C THR A 96 -26.55 -10.18 -5.47
N TRP A 97 -25.36 -10.61 -5.05
CA TRP A 97 -24.37 -11.19 -5.95
C TRP A 97 -24.91 -12.46 -6.63
N ASP A 98 -24.90 -12.47 -7.96
CA ASP A 98 -25.21 -13.65 -8.77
C ASP A 98 -24.02 -13.95 -9.71
N PRO A 99 -23.33 -15.10 -9.54
CA PRO A 99 -22.16 -15.46 -10.33
C PRO A 99 -22.46 -15.62 -11.83
N ASN A 100 -23.72 -15.85 -12.20
CA ASN A 100 -24.13 -16.05 -13.59
C ASN A 100 -24.53 -14.74 -14.30
N THR A 101 -24.50 -13.60 -13.59
CA THR A 101 -24.73 -12.29 -14.21
C THR A 101 -23.72 -12.09 -15.33
N ILE A 102 -24.23 -11.85 -16.54
CA ILE A 102 -23.41 -11.52 -17.71
C ILE A 102 -23.17 -10.01 -17.67
N LEU A 103 -21.90 -9.61 -17.61
CA LEU A 103 -21.46 -8.22 -17.64
C LEU A 103 -21.49 -7.65 -19.07
N GLY A 104 -21.15 -8.49 -20.04
CA GLY A 104 -20.93 -8.11 -21.42
C GLY A 104 -20.35 -9.28 -22.20
N HIS A 105 -19.71 -8.98 -23.32
CA HIS A 105 -19.10 -9.99 -24.18
C HIS A 105 -17.70 -9.59 -24.61
N ILE A 106 -16.85 -10.58 -24.89
CA ILE A 106 -15.54 -10.35 -25.51
C ILE A 106 -15.43 -11.14 -26.81
N GLU A 107 -14.85 -10.52 -27.82
CA GLU A 107 -14.49 -11.14 -29.09
C GLU A 107 -12.97 -11.30 -29.13
N PRO A 108 -12.44 -12.52 -28.90
CA PRO A 108 -11.01 -12.76 -28.90
C PRO A 108 -10.42 -12.60 -30.31
N ASP A 109 -9.23 -11.99 -30.39
CA ASP A 109 -8.50 -11.83 -31.67
C ASP A 109 -7.74 -13.11 -32.09
N GLY A 110 -7.75 -14.15 -31.27
CA GLY A 110 -6.99 -15.38 -31.49
C GLY A 110 -7.51 -16.59 -30.71
N GLU A 111 -6.70 -17.65 -30.66
CA GLU A 111 -7.02 -18.87 -29.90
C GLU A 111 -7.11 -18.59 -28.39
N VAL A 112 -8.06 -19.26 -27.75
CA VAL A 112 -8.32 -19.15 -26.33
C VAL A 112 -7.76 -20.38 -25.63
N GLN A 113 -6.87 -20.16 -24.65
CA GLN A 113 -6.17 -21.21 -23.91
C GLN A 113 -6.64 -21.36 -22.45
N ASP A 114 -7.66 -20.60 -22.04
CA ASP A 114 -8.24 -20.66 -20.69
C ASP A 114 -9.44 -21.63 -20.68
N ASP A 115 -9.57 -22.43 -19.61
CA ASP A 115 -10.62 -23.44 -19.46
C ASP A 115 -12.02 -22.83 -19.23
N ASP A 116 -12.11 -21.63 -18.64
CA ASP A 116 -13.35 -20.86 -18.48
C ASP A 116 -13.12 -19.39 -18.87
N PRO A 117 -12.94 -19.10 -20.17
CA PRO A 117 -12.57 -17.77 -20.66
C PRO A 117 -13.67 -16.73 -20.45
N GLY A 118 -14.90 -17.18 -20.18
CA GLY A 118 -16.04 -16.33 -19.87
C GLY A 118 -16.11 -15.93 -18.40
N ARG A 119 -15.36 -16.56 -17.50
CA ARG A 119 -15.36 -16.19 -16.08
C ARG A 119 -14.46 -14.99 -15.84
N LEU A 120 -15.04 -13.90 -15.33
CA LEU A 120 -14.29 -12.72 -14.94
C LEU A 120 -13.39 -13.01 -13.74
N ARG A 121 -12.23 -12.35 -13.72
CA ARG A 121 -11.39 -12.22 -12.53
C ARG A 121 -11.96 -11.07 -11.70
N LEU A 122 -12.03 -11.29 -10.39
CA LEU A 122 -12.58 -10.35 -9.44
C LEU A 122 -11.43 -9.73 -8.65
N LEU A 123 -11.07 -8.51 -9.01
CA LEU A 123 -10.13 -7.70 -8.25
C LEU A 123 -10.90 -6.99 -7.13
N MET A 124 -10.65 -7.42 -5.91
CA MET A 124 -11.21 -6.84 -4.71
C MET A 124 -10.39 -5.64 -4.28
N LEU A 125 -11.07 -4.57 -3.90
CA LEU A 125 -10.47 -3.32 -3.42
C LEU A 125 -11.13 -2.96 -2.09
N ALA A 126 -10.33 -2.59 -1.10
CA ALA A 126 -10.83 -2.15 0.19
C ALA A 126 -10.04 -0.97 0.74
N GLY A 127 -10.74 -0.03 1.38
CA GLY A 127 -10.14 1.18 1.91
C GLY A 127 -10.67 1.57 3.29
N ARG A 128 -9.78 2.09 4.14
CA ARG A 128 -10.11 2.80 5.38
C ARG A 128 -9.97 4.30 5.15
N ARG A 129 -11.09 4.96 4.86
CA ARG A 129 -11.14 6.40 4.60
C ARG A 129 -10.71 7.19 5.83
N MET A 130 -9.93 8.25 5.63
CA MET A 130 -9.51 9.14 6.72
C MET A 130 -10.65 10.07 7.17
N THR A 131 -11.49 10.51 6.23
CA THR A 131 -12.63 11.39 6.47
C THR A 131 -13.70 11.20 5.41
N ALA A 132 -14.97 11.14 5.82
CA ALA A 132 -16.10 11.04 4.90
C ALA A 132 -16.19 12.24 3.93
N LEU A 133 -15.61 13.39 4.27
CA LEU A 133 -15.63 14.59 3.42
C LEU A 133 -14.75 14.46 2.16
N ALA A 134 -13.79 13.54 2.16
CA ALA A 134 -12.93 13.28 1.02
C ALA A 134 -13.53 12.27 0.03
N ASP A 135 -14.80 11.89 0.19
CA ASP A 135 -15.48 10.98 -0.73
C ASP A 135 -15.98 11.72 -1.97
N VAL A 136 -15.47 11.30 -3.12
CA VAL A 136 -15.82 11.87 -4.43
C VAL A 136 -16.76 10.92 -5.19
N HIS A 137 -16.95 9.69 -4.71
CA HIS A 137 -17.74 8.63 -5.36
C HIS A 137 -17.55 8.58 -6.89
N ALA A 138 -16.34 8.85 -7.39
CA ALA A 138 -16.08 9.11 -8.81
C ALA A 138 -15.20 8.06 -9.47
N GLY A 139 -14.63 7.12 -8.70
CA GLY A 139 -13.69 6.14 -9.22
C GLY A 139 -13.49 4.93 -8.31
N LEU A 140 -12.47 4.15 -8.63
CA LEU A 140 -11.93 3.12 -7.76
C LEU A 140 -11.14 3.79 -6.63
N LEU A 141 -11.44 3.42 -5.38
CA LEU A 141 -10.83 3.98 -4.17
C LEU A 141 -10.61 5.50 -4.26
N SER A 142 -11.63 6.24 -4.71
CA SER A 142 -11.53 7.69 -4.86
C SER A 142 -11.59 8.40 -3.52
N GLY A 143 -10.58 9.23 -3.22
CA GLY A 143 -10.49 10.04 -2.01
C GLY A 143 -9.24 9.74 -1.18
N TRP A 144 -9.28 10.05 0.12
CA TRP A 144 -8.12 9.92 1.01
C TRP A 144 -8.28 8.76 1.99
N PHE A 145 -7.37 7.81 1.90
CA PHE A 145 -7.37 6.58 2.68
C PHE A 145 -6.14 6.53 3.57
N GLY A 146 -6.34 6.26 4.85
CA GLY A 146 -5.23 6.01 5.79
C GLY A 146 -4.71 4.57 5.69
N ARG A 147 -5.29 3.79 4.79
CA ARG A 147 -4.94 2.42 4.43
C ARG A 147 -5.80 1.99 3.24
N SER A 148 -5.17 1.38 2.25
CA SER A 148 -5.85 0.77 1.10
C SER A 148 -5.26 -0.61 0.85
N ARG A 149 -6.09 -1.53 0.36
CA ARG A 149 -5.61 -2.85 -0.07
C ARG A 149 -6.40 -3.35 -1.26
N ALA A 150 -5.75 -4.20 -2.03
CA ALA A 150 -6.33 -4.85 -3.18
C ALA A 150 -5.89 -6.30 -3.24
N TRP A 151 -6.75 -7.20 -3.69
CA TRP A 151 -6.42 -8.61 -3.88
C TRP A 151 -7.28 -9.25 -4.94
N TRP A 152 -6.75 -10.30 -5.55
CA TRP A 152 -7.57 -11.32 -6.18
C TRP A 152 -7.21 -12.69 -5.59
N HIS A 153 -8.14 -13.62 -5.69
CA HIS A 153 -7.96 -14.96 -5.15
C HIS A 153 -8.47 -15.93 -6.21
N GLU A 154 -7.53 -16.57 -6.90
CA GLU A 154 -7.82 -17.66 -7.81
C GLU A 154 -8.02 -18.96 -7.01
N ASP A 155 -8.77 -19.90 -7.59
CA ASP A 155 -9.12 -21.14 -6.91
C ASP A 155 -7.87 -21.95 -6.57
N GLY A 156 -7.78 -22.46 -5.34
CA GLY A 156 -6.66 -23.31 -4.91
C GLY A 156 -5.32 -22.59 -4.69
N GLU A 157 -5.24 -21.27 -4.83
CA GLU A 157 -4.05 -20.48 -4.53
C GLU A 157 -4.20 -19.67 -3.24
N THR A 158 -3.14 -19.59 -2.44
CA THR A 158 -3.07 -18.64 -1.32
C THR A 158 -2.39 -17.35 -1.78
N PRO A 159 -3.03 -16.18 -1.62
CA PRO A 159 -2.42 -14.91 -2.00
C PRO A 159 -1.14 -14.60 -1.21
N VAL A 160 -0.09 -14.16 -1.91
CA VAL A 160 1.09 -13.53 -1.28
C VAL A 160 0.75 -12.10 -0.91
N THR A 161 1.08 -11.70 0.31
CA THR A 161 0.78 -10.37 0.83
C THR A 161 2.03 -9.49 0.87
N LEU A 162 2.01 -8.41 0.09
CA LEU A 162 2.97 -7.30 0.22
C LEU A 162 2.34 -6.15 1.00
N LEU A 163 2.99 -5.72 2.07
CA LEU A 163 2.68 -4.47 2.77
C LEU A 163 3.67 -3.38 2.36
N SER A 164 3.19 -2.32 1.72
CA SER A 164 3.96 -1.13 1.41
C SER A 164 3.78 -0.07 2.50
N MET A 165 4.88 0.23 3.20
CA MET A 165 5.02 1.33 4.15
C MET A 165 5.94 2.36 3.51
N GLY A 166 5.39 3.36 2.84
CA GLY A 166 6.20 4.32 2.08
C GLY A 166 5.53 5.67 1.92
N VAL A 167 6.27 6.59 1.30
CA VAL A 167 5.78 7.93 0.95
C VAL A 167 5.29 7.92 -0.50
N CYS A 168 5.17 9.10 -1.10
CA CYS A 168 4.77 9.32 -2.48
C CYS A 168 5.55 8.49 -3.52
N ASP A 169 6.80 8.09 -3.26
CA ASP A 169 7.61 7.25 -4.17
C ASP A 169 7.08 5.82 -4.29
N ALA A 170 6.74 5.17 -3.17
CA ALA A 170 6.15 3.85 -3.16
C ALA A 170 4.68 3.88 -3.64
N ALA A 171 3.97 4.98 -3.39
CA ALA A 171 2.57 5.14 -3.78
C ALA A 171 2.39 5.00 -5.30
N GLY A 172 3.20 5.68 -6.10
CA GLY A 172 3.11 5.60 -7.57
C GLY A 172 3.40 4.22 -8.13
N VAL A 173 4.29 3.47 -7.49
CA VAL A 173 4.63 2.09 -7.88
C VAL A 173 3.48 1.15 -7.54
N VAL A 174 3.05 1.12 -6.27
CA VAL A 174 2.12 0.12 -5.74
C VAL A 174 0.66 0.43 -6.11
N LEU A 175 0.24 1.70 -5.99
CA LEU A 175 -1.12 2.11 -6.30
C LEU A 175 -1.33 2.43 -7.78
N GLY A 176 -0.27 2.72 -8.53
CA GLY A 176 -0.35 3.13 -9.93
C GLY A 176 -0.86 4.57 -10.12
N GLU A 177 -0.98 4.99 -11.38
CA GLU A 177 -1.31 6.39 -11.72
C GLU A 177 -2.75 6.75 -11.32
N GLN A 178 -3.65 5.76 -11.37
CA GLN A 178 -5.04 5.91 -10.94
C GLN A 178 -5.22 5.73 -9.42
N SER A 179 -4.13 5.48 -8.68
CA SER A 179 -4.15 5.24 -7.23
C SER A 179 -5.10 4.11 -6.78
N ALA A 180 -5.23 3.06 -7.60
CA ALA A 180 -6.22 1.99 -7.43
C ALA A 180 -5.67 0.56 -7.64
N PHE A 181 -4.35 0.38 -7.60
CA PHE A 181 -3.62 -0.89 -7.78
C PHE A 181 -3.81 -1.56 -9.15
N LEU A 182 -4.45 -0.91 -10.13
CA LEU A 182 -4.81 -1.55 -11.40
C LEU A 182 -3.57 -2.02 -12.14
N GLU A 183 -2.58 -1.17 -12.28
CA GLU A 183 -1.34 -1.46 -12.98
C GLU A 183 -0.51 -2.54 -12.28
N MET A 184 -0.64 -2.67 -10.97
CA MET A 184 -0.01 -3.75 -10.19
C MET A 184 -0.67 -5.11 -10.50
N PHE A 185 -2.01 -5.16 -10.58
CA PHE A 185 -2.76 -6.38 -10.92
C PHE A 185 -2.89 -6.66 -12.42
N GLU A 186 -2.61 -5.69 -13.29
CA GLU A 186 -2.38 -5.93 -14.71
C GLU A 186 -1.06 -6.66 -14.94
N ALA A 187 -0.05 -6.40 -14.09
CA ALA A 187 1.28 -7.00 -14.16
C ALA A 187 1.40 -8.34 -13.42
N GLU A 188 0.82 -8.46 -12.23
CA GLU A 188 0.72 -9.73 -11.51
C GLU A 188 -0.36 -10.60 -12.16
N ARG A 189 -0.20 -11.91 -12.23
CA ARG A 189 -1.25 -12.83 -12.71
C ARG A 189 -1.70 -13.84 -11.66
N ARG A 190 -0.89 -14.09 -10.65
CA ARG A 190 -1.13 -15.09 -9.62
C ARG A 190 -1.80 -14.45 -8.42
N SER A 191 -2.44 -15.25 -7.58
CA SER A 191 -3.08 -14.74 -6.36
C SER A 191 -2.10 -13.95 -5.50
N SER A 192 -2.48 -12.72 -5.19
CA SER A 192 -1.68 -11.72 -4.48
C SER A 192 -2.59 -10.73 -3.76
N GLN A 193 -2.07 -10.17 -2.68
CA GLN A 193 -2.63 -9.05 -1.94
C GLN A 193 -1.57 -7.95 -1.84
N PHE A 194 -1.95 -6.74 -2.22
CA PHE A 194 -1.13 -5.54 -2.02
C PHE A 194 -1.83 -4.63 -1.02
N VAL A 195 -1.09 -4.20 -0.01
CA VAL A 195 -1.55 -3.27 1.02
C VAL A 195 -0.67 -2.02 0.96
N PHE A 196 -1.28 -0.85 1.01
CA PHE A 196 -0.59 0.42 1.08
C PHE A 196 -1.04 1.19 2.33
N VAL A 197 -0.07 1.63 3.14
CA VAL A 197 -0.29 2.50 4.30
C VAL A 197 0.52 3.78 4.08
N PRO A 198 -0.14 4.95 3.96
CA PRO A 198 0.56 6.22 3.76
C PRO A 198 1.29 6.70 5.02
N ASP A 199 2.16 7.69 4.84
CA ASP A 199 3.03 8.32 5.82
C ASP A 199 2.35 9.39 6.71
N HIS A 200 1.03 9.33 6.87
CA HIS A 200 0.25 10.40 7.50
C HIS A 200 -0.14 10.10 8.95
N PRO A 201 0.22 10.96 9.93
CA PRO A 201 1.14 12.10 9.85
C PRO A 201 2.61 11.72 10.12
N VAL A 202 2.88 10.43 10.38
CA VAL A 202 4.19 9.91 10.78
C VAL A 202 4.79 9.13 9.62
N ALA A 203 6.00 9.52 9.21
CA ALA A 203 6.72 8.83 8.17
C ALA A 203 7.29 7.48 8.67
N PRO A 204 7.14 6.38 7.93
CA PRO A 204 7.43 5.03 8.41
C PRO A 204 8.92 4.66 8.31
N CYS A 205 9.79 5.40 9.02
CA CYS A 205 11.22 5.07 9.08
C CYS A 205 11.52 3.95 10.10
N THR A 206 12.65 3.27 9.93
CA THR A 206 13.10 2.10 10.68
C THR A 206 12.92 2.19 12.20
N PRO A 207 13.28 3.28 12.92
CA PRO A 207 13.10 3.33 14.38
C PRO A 207 11.63 3.33 14.80
N ILE A 208 10.76 3.92 13.98
CA ILE A 208 9.32 4.00 14.25
C ILE A 208 8.67 2.65 14.02
N LEU A 209 9.09 1.93 12.97
CA LEU A 209 8.61 0.58 12.71
C LEU A 209 9.05 -0.41 13.80
N ILE A 210 10.30 -0.33 14.26
CA ILE A 210 10.78 -1.11 15.42
C ILE A 210 9.98 -0.78 16.67
N ASP A 211 9.75 0.51 16.95
CA ASP A 211 8.94 0.92 18.10
C ASP A 211 7.50 0.40 17.97
N GLN A 212 6.85 0.52 16.80
CA GLN A 212 5.51 -0.07 16.56
C GLN A 212 5.47 -1.59 16.76
N LEU A 213 6.53 -2.32 16.41
CA LEU A 213 6.61 -3.76 16.64
C LEU A 213 6.81 -4.13 18.11
N SER A 214 7.37 -3.24 18.93
CA SER A 214 7.70 -3.53 20.32
C SER A 214 6.74 -2.88 21.33
N ARG A 215 6.05 -1.81 20.93
CA ARG A 215 5.24 -0.96 21.79
C ARG A 215 4.10 -1.73 22.44
N THR A 216 4.05 -1.62 23.77
CA THR A 216 3.00 -2.19 24.59
C THR A 216 1.82 -1.22 24.75
N PRO A 217 0.62 -1.72 25.10
CA PRO A 217 -0.52 -0.85 25.42
C PRO A 217 -0.20 0.20 26.50
N ALA A 218 0.54 -0.17 27.55
CA ALA A 218 0.91 0.77 28.62
C ALA A 218 1.84 1.90 28.13
N GLN A 219 2.77 1.60 27.21
CA GLN A 219 3.61 2.63 26.59
C GLN A 219 2.78 3.55 25.70
N PHE A 220 1.84 3.00 24.94
CA PHE A 220 0.89 3.80 24.15
C PHE A 220 0.05 4.72 25.05
N ASP A 221 -0.51 4.20 26.13
CA ASP A 221 -1.30 5.00 27.08
C ASP A 221 -0.47 6.13 27.69
N ALA A 222 0.81 5.89 28.00
CA ALA A 222 1.72 6.93 28.48
C ALA A 222 1.95 8.04 27.43
N ILE A 223 2.07 7.68 26.16
CA ILE A 223 2.21 8.65 25.05
C ILE A 223 0.91 9.47 24.89
N ALA A 224 -0.25 8.80 24.89
CA ALA A 224 -1.54 9.47 24.78
C ALA A 224 -1.78 10.43 25.96
N GLU A 225 -1.41 10.02 27.16
CA GLU A 225 -1.51 10.83 28.37
C GLU A 225 -0.55 12.04 28.37
N ASP A 226 0.68 11.89 27.86
CA ASP A 226 1.61 13.02 27.70
C ASP A 226 1.02 14.09 26.76
N LEU A 227 0.57 13.67 25.58
CA LEU A 227 -0.04 14.58 24.61
C LEU A 227 -1.31 15.24 25.17
N ARG A 228 -2.17 14.47 25.84
CA ARG A 228 -3.38 14.98 26.49
C ARG A 228 -3.04 16.02 27.55
N ARG A 229 -2.03 15.77 28.39
CA ARG A 229 -1.58 16.70 29.43
C ARG A 229 -1.04 17.98 28.82
N PHE A 230 -0.25 17.90 27.76
CA PHE A 230 0.27 19.07 27.08
C PHE A 230 -0.86 19.94 26.51
N LEU A 231 -1.76 19.35 25.72
CA LEU A 231 -2.90 20.06 25.13
C LEU A 231 -3.86 20.63 26.18
N GLY A 232 -3.97 19.97 27.34
CA GLY A 232 -4.77 20.44 28.48
C GLY A 232 -4.09 21.47 29.39
N SER A 233 -2.79 21.74 29.22
CA SER A 233 -2.02 22.64 30.10
C SER A 233 -2.41 24.12 29.96
N GLY A 234 -3.05 24.50 28.85
CA GLY A 234 -3.46 25.87 28.57
C GLY A 234 -2.34 26.81 28.07
N ALA A 235 -1.11 26.32 27.88
CA ALA A 235 0.00 27.15 27.39
C ALA A 235 -0.23 27.68 25.96
N VAL A 236 -0.85 26.86 25.10
CA VAL A 236 -1.31 27.22 23.76
C VAL A 236 -2.67 26.57 23.55
N ALA A 237 -3.69 27.35 23.21
CA ALA A 237 -5.04 26.81 22.96
C ALA A 237 -5.05 25.94 21.68
N PRO A 238 -5.46 24.66 21.75
CA PRO A 238 -5.49 23.79 20.57
C PRO A 238 -6.53 24.22 19.52
N THR A 239 -6.15 24.18 18.25
CA THR A 239 -7.05 24.40 17.10
C THR A 239 -7.66 23.09 16.59
N ALA A 240 -8.55 23.17 15.58
CA ALA A 240 -9.07 21.98 14.91
C ALA A 240 -7.94 21.12 14.28
N ASP A 241 -6.94 21.78 13.67
CA ASP A 241 -5.78 21.12 13.08
C ASP A 241 -4.94 20.40 14.14
N ASP A 242 -4.78 20.97 15.34
CA ASP A 242 -4.11 20.32 16.47
C ASP A 242 -4.82 19.02 16.86
N TRP A 243 -6.15 19.05 16.96
CA TRP A 243 -6.94 17.86 17.30
C TRP A 243 -6.92 16.80 16.19
N MET A 244 -7.00 17.20 14.93
CA MET A 244 -6.89 16.29 13.79
C MET A 244 -5.51 15.62 13.75
N PHE A 245 -4.45 16.40 13.93
CA PHE A 245 -3.08 15.87 13.99
C PHE A 245 -2.89 14.93 15.18
N ALA A 246 -3.33 15.33 16.38
CA ALA A 246 -3.24 14.50 17.58
C ALA A 246 -3.94 13.15 17.42
N GLY A 247 -5.18 13.15 16.91
CA GLY A 247 -5.94 11.94 16.65
C GLY A 247 -5.27 11.04 15.61
N ALA A 248 -4.79 11.62 14.50
CA ALA A 248 -4.09 10.87 13.47
C ALA A 248 -2.76 10.28 13.96
N LEU A 249 -1.98 11.06 14.72
CA LEU A 249 -0.75 10.61 15.36
C LEU A 249 -1.02 9.42 16.28
N LEU A 250 -1.95 9.55 17.23
CA LEU A 250 -2.28 8.46 18.15
C LEU A 250 -2.81 7.24 17.41
N SER A 251 -3.60 7.41 16.35
CA SER A 251 -4.04 6.28 15.52
C SER A 251 -2.86 5.54 14.87
N VAL A 252 -1.89 6.24 14.29
CA VAL A 252 -0.69 5.61 13.71
C VAL A 252 0.17 4.96 14.79
N LEU A 253 0.27 5.58 15.95
CA LEU A 253 1.04 5.03 17.06
C LEU A 253 0.36 3.81 17.72
N GLN A 254 -0.96 3.74 17.71
CA GLN A 254 -1.67 2.59 18.27
C GLN A 254 -1.57 1.35 17.38
N ASN A 255 -1.53 1.56 16.06
CA ASN A 255 -1.61 0.48 15.09
C ASN A 255 -0.21 0.00 14.68
N ALA A 256 -0.10 -1.30 14.40
CA ALA A 256 1.13 -1.91 13.90
C ALA A 256 0.80 -2.72 12.63
N PRO A 257 0.70 -2.08 11.45
CA PRO A 257 0.32 -2.74 10.20
C PRO A 257 1.16 -3.98 9.86
N LEU A 258 2.42 -3.98 10.31
CA LEU A 258 3.37 -5.09 10.19
C LEU A 258 2.89 -6.39 10.84
N LYS A 259 1.97 -6.33 11.82
CA LYS A 259 1.44 -7.49 12.56
C LYS A 259 0.01 -7.86 12.19
N ASP A 260 -0.61 -7.10 11.31
CA ASP A 260 -2.03 -7.27 11.02
C ASP A 260 -2.31 -8.64 10.38
N ARG A 261 -3.52 -9.14 10.63
CA ARG A 261 -4.08 -10.31 9.95
C ARG A 261 -5.36 -9.92 9.24
N TYR A 262 -5.52 -10.40 8.02
CA TYR A 262 -6.56 -9.95 7.12
C TYR A 262 -7.50 -11.08 6.74
N THR A 263 -8.77 -10.77 6.54
CA THR A 263 -9.67 -11.64 5.79
C THR A 263 -9.69 -11.20 4.34
N VAL A 264 -9.36 -12.11 3.44
CA VAL A 264 -9.66 -12.00 2.02
C VAL A 264 -10.81 -12.92 1.69
N PHE A 265 -11.58 -12.57 0.69
CA PHE A 265 -12.62 -13.43 0.16
C PHE A 265 -12.50 -13.55 -1.35
N GLY A 266 -12.91 -14.70 -1.87
CA GLY A 266 -12.81 -15.09 -3.27
C GLY A 266 -13.94 -16.05 -3.64
N ALA A 267 -13.71 -16.87 -4.67
CA ALA A 267 -14.69 -17.87 -5.10
C ALA A 267 -14.93 -18.96 -4.05
N ASP A 268 -13.86 -19.40 -3.36
CA ASP A 268 -13.89 -20.52 -2.41
C ASP A 268 -14.43 -20.15 -1.02
N GLY A 269 -14.56 -18.85 -0.71
CA GLY A 269 -14.96 -18.36 0.61
C GLY A 269 -13.94 -17.38 1.19
N SER A 270 -13.85 -17.33 2.52
CA SER A 270 -12.97 -16.43 3.24
C SER A 270 -11.70 -17.12 3.72
N THR A 271 -10.56 -16.53 3.38
CA THR A 271 -9.23 -16.98 3.80
C THR A 271 -8.62 -15.94 4.73
N ARG A 272 -8.05 -16.40 5.85
CA ARG A 272 -7.29 -15.52 6.74
C ARG A 272 -5.83 -15.49 6.32
N LEU A 273 -5.36 -14.31 5.96
CA LEU A 273 -3.97 -14.00 5.64
C LEU A 273 -3.31 -13.25 6.81
N GLY A 274 -2.00 -13.11 6.72
CA GLY A 274 -1.24 -12.23 7.60
C GLY A 274 -0.54 -12.97 8.75
N PRO A 275 0.57 -12.42 9.30
CA PRO A 275 1.23 -11.16 8.91
C PRO A 275 1.71 -11.11 7.44
N PRO A 276 2.02 -9.94 6.87
CA PRO A 276 2.44 -9.84 5.46
C PRO A 276 3.67 -10.70 5.17
N ASP A 277 3.74 -11.30 3.98
CA ASP A 277 4.87 -12.14 3.56
C ASP A 277 6.11 -11.29 3.26
N ALA A 278 5.89 -10.07 2.75
CA ALA A 278 6.94 -9.08 2.52
C ALA A 278 6.50 -7.67 2.91
N VAL A 279 7.47 -6.84 3.30
CA VAL A 279 7.26 -5.43 3.62
C VAL A 279 8.14 -4.58 2.71
N LEU A 280 7.53 -3.70 1.92
CA LEU A 280 8.23 -2.70 1.11
C LEU A 280 8.37 -1.40 1.90
N LEU A 281 9.61 -0.97 2.08
CA LEU A 281 10.00 0.30 2.68
C LEU A 281 10.62 1.21 1.61
N SER A 282 10.72 2.50 1.92
CA SER A 282 11.46 3.45 1.10
C SER A 282 12.60 4.07 1.89
N LEU A 283 13.80 4.06 1.31
CA LEU A 283 14.96 4.74 1.88
C LEU A 283 14.79 6.27 1.88
N SER A 284 13.91 6.82 1.02
CA SER A 284 13.62 8.26 0.96
C SER A 284 13.00 8.81 2.25
N VAL A 285 12.43 7.93 3.10
CA VAL A 285 11.77 8.30 4.35
C VAL A 285 12.72 8.27 5.55
N GLU A 286 13.94 7.75 5.37
CA GLU A 286 14.92 7.67 6.44
C GLU A 286 15.49 9.06 6.75
N PRO A 287 15.32 9.57 7.97
CA PRO A 287 15.82 10.89 8.30
C PRO A 287 17.28 10.84 8.78
N GLN A 288 18.08 11.83 8.36
CA GLN A 288 19.40 12.13 8.95
C GLN A 288 19.32 12.58 10.42
N ALA A 289 18.16 13.06 10.85
CA ALA A 289 17.89 13.37 12.25
C ALA A 289 16.43 13.09 12.60
N ILE A 290 16.20 12.42 13.73
CA ILE A 290 14.86 12.02 14.18
C ILE A 290 14.51 12.76 15.48
N LEU A 291 13.22 13.00 15.71
CA LEU A 291 12.77 13.54 16.99
C LEU A 291 12.71 12.40 18.00
N ARG A 292 13.34 12.59 19.16
CA ARG A 292 13.23 11.68 20.30
C ARG A 292 12.51 12.38 21.44
N HIS A 293 11.47 11.75 21.97
CA HIS A 293 10.76 12.31 23.13
C HIS A 293 11.70 12.34 24.34
N ARG A 294 11.84 13.50 25.01
CA ARG A 294 12.82 13.72 26.09
C ARG A 294 12.60 12.81 27.30
N THR A 295 11.34 12.61 27.67
CA THR A 295 10.97 11.76 28.84
C THR A 295 10.69 10.31 28.46
N LEU A 296 9.80 10.08 27.48
CA LEU A 296 9.33 8.74 27.09
C LEU A 296 10.26 8.02 26.11
N GLY A 297 11.23 8.71 25.50
CA GLY A 297 12.26 8.10 24.66
C GLY A 297 11.84 7.63 23.26
N TYR A 298 10.54 7.63 22.93
CA TYR A 298 10.07 7.12 21.64
C TYR A 298 10.47 8.03 20.46
N PRO A 299 10.74 7.44 19.28
CA PRO A 299 11.07 8.18 18.07
C PRO A 299 9.81 8.74 17.39
N LEU A 300 9.95 9.89 16.76
CA LEU A 300 8.94 10.52 15.92
C LEU A 300 9.60 11.13 14.69
N HIS A 301 9.01 10.91 13.52
CA HIS A 301 9.42 11.54 12.27
C HIS A 301 8.17 12.06 11.57
N VAL A 302 8.12 13.39 11.40
CA VAL A 302 7.01 14.10 10.75
C VAL A 302 7.60 14.86 9.58
N ILE A 303 7.13 14.60 8.37
CA ILE A 303 7.59 15.32 7.18
C ILE A 303 7.20 16.79 7.30
N ARG A 304 8.08 17.69 6.81
CA ARG A 304 7.93 19.14 6.96
C ARG A 304 6.55 19.68 6.59
N HIS A 305 5.92 19.16 5.53
CA HIS A 305 4.61 19.64 5.09
C HIS A 305 3.48 19.19 6.04
N HIS A 306 3.57 18.00 6.66
CA HIS A 306 2.65 17.59 7.73
C HIS A 306 2.81 18.43 8.99
N LEU A 307 4.06 18.76 9.37
CA LEU A 307 4.32 19.62 10.51
C LEU A 307 3.83 21.06 10.27
N ALA A 308 3.91 21.55 9.03
CA ALA A 308 3.35 22.84 8.64
C ALA A 308 1.82 22.85 8.74
N ALA A 309 1.17 21.74 8.39
CA ALA A 309 -0.28 21.55 8.51
C ALA A 309 -0.76 21.31 9.95
N ALA A 310 0.14 20.98 10.89
CA ALA A 310 -0.21 20.88 12.30
C ALA A 310 -0.60 22.26 12.88
N GLY A 311 -1.42 22.29 13.94
CA GLY A 311 -1.72 23.52 14.63
C GLY A 311 -0.57 24.03 15.53
N PRO A 312 -0.72 25.23 16.12
CA PRO A 312 0.31 25.83 16.97
C PRO A 312 0.57 25.05 18.27
N ALA A 313 -0.43 24.37 18.83
CA ALA A 313 -0.24 23.62 20.07
C ALA A 313 0.65 22.38 19.86
N ILE A 314 0.44 21.64 18.76
CA ILE A 314 1.27 20.50 18.37
C ILE A 314 2.71 20.94 18.08
N ARG A 315 2.92 22.06 17.38
CA ARG A 315 4.27 22.58 17.15
C ARG A 315 4.97 22.95 18.46
N ALA A 316 4.25 23.54 19.41
CA ALA A 316 4.79 23.84 20.74
C ALA A 316 5.13 22.56 21.54
N TRP A 317 4.27 21.54 21.46
CA TRP A 317 4.53 20.23 22.07
C TRP A 317 5.78 19.57 21.49
N ILE A 318 5.90 19.53 20.16
CA ILE A 318 7.08 18.96 19.49
C ILE A 318 8.35 19.71 19.91
N ALA A 319 8.32 21.04 19.91
CA ALA A 319 9.47 21.86 20.29
C ALA A 319 9.88 21.68 21.77
N GLY A 320 8.91 21.52 22.68
CA GLY A 320 9.17 21.39 24.12
C GLY A 320 9.52 19.97 24.55
N SER A 321 8.82 18.97 24.02
CA SER A 321 8.87 17.59 24.51
C SER A 321 9.86 16.70 23.77
N PHE A 322 10.39 17.15 22.62
CA PHE A 322 11.32 16.37 21.82
C PHE A 322 12.68 17.07 21.67
N GLU A 323 13.68 16.26 21.37
CA GLU A 323 14.99 16.70 20.88
C GLU A 323 15.29 16.09 19.52
N SER A 324 16.02 16.83 18.69
CA SER A 324 16.50 16.31 17.42
C SER A 324 17.79 15.51 17.65
N VAL A 325 17.78 14.24 17.26
CA VAL A 325 18.91 13.31 17.39
C VAL A 325 19.43 12.98 16.00
N ARG A 326 20.69 13.33 15.74
CA ARG A 326 21.37 13.00 14.48
C ARG A 326 21.58 11.49 14.38
N ARG A 327 21.38 10.94 13.17
CA ARG A 327 21.51 9.53 12.82
C ARG A 327 22.64 9.36 11.80
N PRO A 328 23.84 8.93 12.21
CA PRO A 328 24.89 8.56 11.26
C PRO A 328 24.50 7.29 10.49
N VAL A 329 25.14 7.06 9.33
CA VAL A 329 24.87 5.90 8.46
C VAL A 329 24.93 4.58 9.23
N ASP A 330 25.93 4.39 10.10
CA ASP A 330 26.05 3.20 10.95
C ASP A 330 24.86 2.98 11.90
N ALA A 331 24.21 4.06 12.36
CA ALA A 331 23.02 3.93 13.20
C ALA A 331 21.82 3.50 12.36
N ILE A 332 21.66 4.08 11.16
CA ILE A 332 20.62 3.68 10.21
C ILE A 332 20.80 2.20 9.80
N ARG A 333 22.04 1.77 9.56
CA ARG A 333 22.38 0.36 9.28
C ARG A 333 21.88 -0.57 10.37
N ARG A 334 22.26 -0.29 11.63
CA ARG A 334 21.82 -1.08 12.79
C ARG A 334 20.31 -1.11 12.97
N ASP A 335 19.62 -0.02 12.65
CA ASP A 335 18.16 0.03 12.70
C ASP A 335 17.54 -0.86 11.61
N TYR A 336 18.10 -0.93 10.40
CA TYR A 336 17.67 -1.90 9.39
C TYR A 336 17.92 -3.35 9.83
N GLU A 337 19.13 -3.68 10.28
CA GLU A 337 19.48 -5.01 10.82
C GLU A 337 18.49 -5.42 11.93
N THR A 338 18.27 -4.53 12.91
CA THR A 338 17.33 -4.76 14.01
C THR A 338 15.89 -4.95 13.52
N LEU A 339 15.44 -4.16 12.54
CA LEU A 339 14.10 -4.30 11.98
C LEU A 339 13.93 -5.65 11.28
N ILE A 340 14.90 -6.06 10.47
CA ILE A 340 14.88 -7.35 9.75
C ILE A 340 14.82 -8.51 10.75
N ASP A 341 15.70 -8.50 11.76
CA ASP A 341 15.71 -9.53 12.80
C ASP A 341 14.39 -9.58 13.58
N THR A 342 13.83 -8.40 13.91
CA THR A 342 12.56 -8.30 14.63
C THR A 342 11.41 -8.85 13.78
N LEU A 343 11.36 -8.54 12.49
CA LEU A 343 10.33 -9.05 11.58
C LEU A 343 10.50 -10.56 11.37
N ALA A 344 11.71 -11.05 11.15
CA ALA A 344 11.99 -12.48 11.04
C ALA A 344 11.51 -13.26 12.28
N ALA A 345 11.75 -12.71 13.48
CA ALA A 345 11.33 -13.33 14.74
C ALA A 345 9.82 -13.24 15.02
N THR A 346 9.16 -12.15 14.62
CA THR A 346 7.76 -11.87 15.01
C THR A 346 6.73 -12.24 13.95
N THR A 347 7.03 -12.01 12.67
CA THR A 347 6.08 -12.13 11.55
C THR A 347 6.58 -13.03 10.44
N ARG A 348 7.90 -13.31 10.39
CA ARG A 348 8.60 -13.98 9.29
C ARG A 348 8.49 -13.25 7.95
N SER A 349 8.21 -11.96 7.99
CA SER A 349 8.13 -11.12 6.79
C SER A 349 9.53 -10.86 6.25
N ARG A 350 9.69 -10.91 4.93
CA ARG A 350 10.90 -10.43 4.24
C ARG A 350 10.87 -8.91 4.12
N VAL A 351 12.04 -8.28 4.09
CA VAL A 351 12.15 -6.83 3.92
C VAL A 351 12.60 -6.50 2.50
N MET A 352 11.88 -5.60 1.86
CA MET A 352 12.22 -5.02 0.57
C MET A 352 12.39 -3.51 0.75
N VAL A 353 13.41 -2.92 0.14
CA VAL A 353 13.64 -1.47 0.23
C VAL A 353 13.77 -0.88 -1.16
N LEU A 354 12.91 0.08 -1.48
CA LEU A 354 13.18 1.04 -2.55
C LEU A 354 14.38 1.87 -2.11
N ASN A 355 15.53 1.70 -2.77
CA ASN A 355 16.65 2.61 -2.54
C ASN A 355 16.36 3.99 -3.13
N ARG A 356 17.31 4.91 -3.05
CA ARG A 356 17.12 6.27 -3.56
C ARG A 356 18.06 6.57 -4.70
N MET A 357 17.60 7.36 -5.67
CA MET A 357 18.50 7.91 -6.67
C MET A 357 19.60 8.74 -6.02
N SER A 358 20.84 8.45 -6.41
CA SER A 358 22.05 9.05 -5.86
C SER A 358 22.64 10.14 -6.75
N THR A 359 21.93 10.48 -7.83
CA THR A 359 22.26 11.54 -8.80
C THR A 359 21.13 12.56 -8.88
N SER A 360 21.42 13.79 -9.32
CA SER A 360 20.40 14.81 -9.56
C SER A 360 19.69 14.66 -10.91
N GLY A 361 20.01 13.62 -11.69
CA GLY A 361 19.59 13.48 -13.09
C GLY A 361 20.25 14.46 -14.08
N TYR A 362 20.95 15.48 -13.56
CA TYR A 362 21.62 16.56 -14.31
C TYR A 362 23.01 16.84 -13.72
N GLU A 363 23.80 15.81 -13.40
CA GLU A 363 25.06 15.99 -12.66
C GLU A 363 26.00 16.98 -13.38
N ASP A 364 26.27 18.10 -12.71
CA ASP A 364 27.34 19.05 -13.05
C ASP A 364 28.62 18.68 -12.29
N ILE A 365 29.77 18.80 -12.96
CA ILE A 365 31.08 18.63 -12.32
C ILE A 365 31.23 19.70 -11.24
N SER A 366 31.13 19.29 -9.98
CA SER A 366 31.22 20.18 -8.83
C SER A 366 32.62 20.13 -8.22
N SER A 367 33.17 21.30 -7.90
CA SER A 367 34.37 21.39 -7.08
C SER A 367 34.03 21.15 -5.62
N TYR A 368 34.61 20.11 -5.01
CA TYR A 368 34.42 19.79 -3.59
C TYR A 368 35.42 20.52 -2.67
N LEU A 369 36.26 21.39 -3.21
CA LEU A 369 37.33 22.10 -2.48
C LEU A 369 36.84 22.98 -1.31
N ALA A 370 35.54 23.34 -1.29
CA ALA A 370 34.97 24.24 -0.28
C ALA A 370 34.30 23.51 0.91
N PHE A 371 34.33 22.17 0.95
CA PHE A 371 33.69 21.40 2.02
C PHE A 371 34.72 20.93 3.05
N ASP A 372 34.58 21.42 4.29
CA ASP A 372 35.45 21.09 5.43
C ASP A 372 34.83 20.04 6.38
N ALA A 373 33.66 19.50 6.02
CA ALA A 373 32.92 18.48 6.75
C ALA A 373 32.68 17.26 5.83
N PRO A 374 32.29 16.08 6.37
CA PRO A 374 31.91 14.94 5.54
C PRO A 374 30.87 15.34 4.49
N LEU A 375 31.12 15.00 3.23
CA LEU A 375 30.28 15.46 2.12
C LEU A 375 28.83 14.98 2.23
N SER A 376 28.57 13.82 2.85
CA SER A 376 27.21 13.33 3.11
C SER A 376 26.42 14.17 4.11
N ASP A 377 27.10 14.99 4.92
CA ASP A 377 26.44 15.94 5.82
C ASP A 377 26.00 17.22 5.10
N THR A 378 26.57 17.50 3.93
CA THR A 378 26.35 18.75 3.20
C THR A 378 25.64 18.54 1.86
N LEU A 379 25.81 17.37 1.24
CA LEU A 379 25.34 17.05 -0.10
C LEU A 379 24.42 15.83 -0.06
N SER A 380 23.16 16.02 -0.45
CA SER A 380 22.13 14.99 -0.43
C SER A 380 22.41 13.81 -1.36
N ASN A 381 23.05 14.06 -2.51
CA ASN A 381 23.43 13.02 -3.46
C ASN A 381 24.55 12.13 -2.91
N ILE A 382 25.55 12.70 -2.20
CA ILE A 382 26.58 11.91 -1.52
C ILE A 382 25.98 11.11 -0.37
N ALA A 383 25.07 11.70 0.41
CA ALA A 383 24.34 10.96 1.44
C ALA A 383 23.56 9.77 0.87
N ALA A 384 22.88 9.96 -0.28
CA ALA A 384 22.18 8.88 -0.96
C ALA A 384 23.14 7.76 -1.43
N LYS A 385 24.34 8.11 -1.96
CA LYS A 385 25.38 7.12 -2.32
C LYS A 385 25.80 6.29 -1.10
N GLU A 386 26.10 6.95 0.03
CA GLU A 386 26.49 6.25 1.26
C GLU A 386 25.35 5.37 1.81
N TRP A 387 24.11 5.81 1.72
CA TRP A 387 22.96 5.02 2.18
C TRP A 387 22.66 3.82 1.26
N ASN A 388 22.80 3.98 -0.06
CA ASN A 388 22.66 2.88 -1.00
C ASN A 388 23.72 1.81 -0.75
N LEU A 389 25.00 2.21 -0.57
CA LEU A 389 26.08 1.30 -0.22
C LEU A 389 25.82 0.58 1.12
N MET A 390 25.32 1.32 2.12
CA MET A 390 24.93 0.73 3.40
C MET A 390 23.85 -0.35 3.23
N LEU A 391 22.84 -0.16 2.36
CA LEU A 391 21.84 -1.19 2.10
C LEU A 391 22.46 -2.45 1.47
N HIS A 392 23.46 -2.31 0.60
CA HIS A 392 24.19 -3.46 0.07
C HIS A 392 24.95 -4.20 1.18
N ASP A 393 25.61 -3.50 2.10
CA ASP A 393 26.25 -4.13 3.27
C ASP A 393 25.25 -4.91 4.14
N VAL A 394 24.04 -4.37 4.33
CA VAL A 394 22.96 -5.08 5.05
C VAL A 394 22.51 -6.31 4.28
N ALA A 395 22.31 -6.20 2.96
CA ALA A 395 21.87 -7.32 2.12
C ALA A 395 22.90 -8.46 2.02
N GLU A 396 24.20 -8.19 2.22
CA GLU A 396 25.23 -9.25 2.32
C GLU A 396 25.08 -10.11 3.58
N SER A 397 24.48 -9.57 4.64
CA SER A 397 24.43 -10.21 5.96
C SER A 397 23.02 -10.59 6.43
N HIS A 398 21.97 -10.01 5.86
CA HIS A 398 20.57 -10.20 6.24
C HIS A 398 19.67 -10.40 5.02
N ASP A 399 18.49 -11.01 5.21
CA ASP A 399 17.49 -11.20 4.13
C ASP A 399 16.77 -9.88 3.80
N LEU A 400 17.48 -9.05 3.04
CA LEU A 400 17.04 -7.76 2.53
C LEU A 400 17.08 -7.78 1.00
N THR A 401 15.96 -7.47 0.36
CA THR A 401 15.92 -7.26 -1.09
C THR A 401 15.95 -5.76 -1.41
N ILE A 402 16.87 -5.35 -2.26
CA ILE A 402 16.96 -3.96 -2.73
C ILE A 402 16.21 -3.87 -4.06
N ILE A 403 15.24 -2.98 -4.13
CA ILE A 403 14.59 -2.58 -5.37
C ILE A 403 15.28 -1.30 -5.84
N ASP A 404 16.11 -1.44 -6.87
CA ASP A 404 17.14 -0.46 -7.23
C ASP A 404 16.62 0.67 -8.13
N VAL A 405 16.07 1.69 -7.48
CA VAL A 405 15.64 2.97 -8.09
C VAL A 405 16.82 3.68 -8.75
N ASP A 406 18.02 3.61 -8.17
CA ASP A 406 19.22 4.28 -8.69
C ASP A 406 19.70 3.66 -10.01
N ALA A 407 19.79 2.33 -10.06
CA ALA A 407 20.17 1.60 -11.27
C ALA A 407 19.14 1.77 -12.39
N LEU A 408 17.84 1.62 -12.09
CA LEU A 408 16.78 1.83 -13.09
C LEU A 408 16.72 3.29 -13.56
N GLY A 409 16.96 4.24 -12.66
CA GLY A 409 17.07 5.66 -13.01
C GLY A 409 18.25 5.93 -13.95
N ALA A 410 19.39 5.28 -13.72
CA ALA A 410 20.56 5.38 -14.58
C ALA A 410 20.32 4.76 -15.97
N GLU A 411 19.60 3.63 -16.05
CA GLU A 411 19.29 2.95 -17.31
C GLU A 411 18.26 3.72 -18.16
N LEU A 412 17.18 4.20 -17.54
CA LEU A 412 16.08 4.87 -18.24
C LEU A 412 16.36 6.35 -18.52
N GLY A 413 17.21 6.98 -17.70
CA GLY A 413 17.49 8.42 -17.76
C GLY A 413 16.80 9.20 -16.65
N GLY A 414 17.50 9.37 -15.53
CA GLY A 414 16.98 9.98 -14.30
C GLY A 414 16.36 11.36 -14.46
N GLY A 415 16.99 12.25 -15.23
CA GLY A 415 16.48 13.61 -15.42
C GLY A 415 15.08 13.66 -16.04
N MET A 416 14.71 12.67 -16.87
CA MET A 416 13.38 12.57 -17.50
C MET A 416 12.39 11.80 -16.63
N HIS A 417 12.84 10.71 -16.02
CA HIS A 417 11.96 9.73 -15.38
C HIS A 417 11.88 9.82 -13.86
N LEU A 418 12.76 10.59 -13.22
CA LEU A 418 12.80 10.87 -11.79
C LEU A 418 13.35 12.30 -11.50
N PRO A 419 12.73 13.35 -12.05
CA PRO A 419 13.35 14.69 -12.11
C PRO A 419 13.65 15.33 -10.76
N ASP A 420 12.96 14.93 -9.69
CA ASP A 420 13.19 15.43 -8.32
C ASP A 420 13.83 14.40 -7.38
N GLY A 421 14.26 13.26 -7.93
CA GLY A 421 14.89 12.17 -7.17
C GLY A 421 13.92 11.33 -6.33
N ILE A 422 12.61 11.57 -6.41
CA ILE A 422 11.58 10.87 -5.59
C ILE A 422 10.40 10.40 -6.45
N HIS A 423 9.81 11.29 -7.25
CA HIS A 423 8.59 11.02 -8.01
C HIS A 423 8.91 10.50 -9.41
N GLN A 424 8.49 9.28 -9.65
CA GLN A 424 8.79 8.53 -10.87
C GLN A 424 7.73 8.80 -11.95
N SER A 425 8.15 8.83 -13.21
CA SER A 425 7.25 8.67 -14.35
C SER A 425 6.59 7.28 -14.37
N GLY A 426 5.46 7.15 -15.09
CA GLY A 426 4.77 5.87 -15.25
C GLY A 426 5.64 4.73 -15.80
N GLN A 427 6.57 5.04 -16.70
CA GLN A 427 7.52 4.05 -17.26
C GLN A 427 8.46 3.50 -16.17
N MET A 428 9.03 4.37 -15.35
CA MET A 428 9.92 3.94 -14.26
C MET A 428 9.14 3.21 -13.16
N ALA A 429 7.94 3.68 -12.81
CA ALA A 429 7.06 2.98 -11.89
C ALA A 429 6.69 1.58 -12.40
N ALA A 430 6.49 1.40 -13.72
CA ALA A 430 6.23 0.09 -14.32
C ALA A 430 7.45 -0.84 -14.23
N ALA A 431 8.67 -0.35 -14.43
CA ALA A 431 9.89 -1.14 -14.27
C ALA A 431 10.08 -1.57 -12.80
N LEU A 432 9.92 -0.65 -11.84
CA LEU A 432 10.00 -0.93 -10.42
C LEU A 432 8.93 -1.95 -9.96
N ARG A 433 7.72 -1.90 -10.53
CA ARG A 433 6.69 -2.92 -10.29
C ARG A 433 7.18 -4.31 -10.69
N GLN A 434 7.86 -4.46 -11.83
CA GLN A 434 8.37 -5.76 -12.26
C GLN A 434 9.42 -6.31 -11.29
N GLU A 435 10.35 -5.47 -10.82
CA GLU A 435 11.34 -5.86 -9.80
C GLU A 435 10.67 -6.33 -8.50
N ILE A 436 9.64 -5.61 -8.04
CA ILE A 436 8.88 -5.99 -6.85
C ILE A 436 8.18 -7.33 -7.04
N LEU A 437 7.50 -7.52 -8.18
CA LEU A 437 6.78 -8.77 -8.46
C LEU A 437 7.74 -9.96 -8.62
N GLN A 438 8.92 -9.75 -9.21
CA GLN A 438 9.97 -10.75 -9.31
C GLN A 438 10.44 -11.16 -7.91
N ALA A 439 10.82 -10.22 -7.06
CA ALA A 439 11.23 -10.49 -5.68
C ALA A 439 10.13 -11.18 -4.86
N LEU A 440 8.86 -10.80 -5.04
CA LEU A 440 7.73 -11.49 -4.41
C LEU A 440 7.56 -12.93 -4.89
N SER A 441 7.91 -13.22 -6.14
CA SER A 441 7.80 -14.57 -6.69
C SER A 441 8.74 -15.56 -5.99
N GLU A 442 9.89 -15.09 -5.51
CA GLU A 442 10.87 -15.86 -4.74
C GLU A 442 10.40 -16.16 -3.30
N THR A 443 9.51 -15.31 -2.77
CA THR A 443 8.90 -15.48 -1.45
C THR A 443 7.78 -16.53 -1.45
N ARG A 444 7.29 -16.94 -2.63
CA ARG A 444 6.25 -17.95 -2.74
C ARG A 444 6.81 -19.32 -2.36
N PRO A 445 6.11 -20.12 -1.54
CA PRO A 445 6.46 -21.52 -1.37
C PRO A 445 6.49 -22.20 -2.75
N VAL A 446 7.57 -22.90 -3.08
CA VAL A 446 7.60 -23.78 -4.25
C VAL A 446 6.48 -24.81 -4.06
N GLY A 447 5.56 -24.86 -5.02
CA GLY A 447 4.25 -25.47 -4.86
C GLY A 447 4.29 -26.84 -4.18
N THR A 448 3.49 -27.00 -3.12
CA THR A 448 2.96 -28.32 -2.82
C THR A 448 1.86 -28.55 -3.86
N PRO A 449 1.97 -29.58 -4.74
CA PRO A 449 0.85 -29.94 -5.59
C PRO A 449 -0.38 -30.16 -4.72
N ALA A 450 -1.56 -29.80 -5.21
CA ALA A 450 -2.83 -30.16 -4.61
C ALA A 450 -2.95 -31.69 -4.54
N ALA A 451 -2.39 -32.29 -3.50
CA ALA A 451 -2.54 -33.68 -3.15
C ALA A 451 -2.34 -33.80 -1.64
N LEU A 452 -3.36 -34.35 -0.98
CA LEU A 452 -3.42 -34.78 0.42
C LEU A 452 -3.93 -33.72 1.42
N VAL A 453 -5.20 -33.35 1.27
CA VAL A 453 -6.11 -33.36 2.42
C VAL A 453 -7.28 -34.28 2.05
N ARG A 454 -7.29 -35.47 2.64
CA ARG A 454 -8.48 -36.33 2.69
C ARG A 454 -9.37 -35.89 3.83
#